data_AF-A0A0H5RCZ4-F1
#
_entry.id   AF-A0A0H5RCZ4-F1
#
_cell.length_a   1.000
_cell.length_b   1.000
_cell.length_c   1.000
_cell.angle_alpha   90.00
_cell.angle_beta   90.00
_cell.angle_gamma   90.00
#
_symmetry.space_group_name_H-M   'P 1'
#
loop_
_entity.id
_entity.type
_entity.pdbx_description
1 polymer ?
#
loop_
_entity_poly.entity_id
_entity_poly.type
_entity_poly.pdbx_seq_one_letter_code
_entity_poly.pdbx_strand_id
1 'polypeptide(L)'
;MRSTESHVSEDVIWTVERPIKGRFHKFVSNSVEIITITNKTAAKTKKDRMKASAFSHFAFSRSDGEFMALDIKVASGVYTDVEIVLAHHAESTFGVGNMGSSSMAKFFEEHECNRVCHSARLERPAGTFGPAFDKQ
;
A
#
# COMPACT_ATOMS: atom_id res chain seq x y z
N MET A 1 51.88 -4.74 21.85
CA MET A 1 50.96 -5.76 21.32
C MET A 1 49.64 -5.03 21.04
N ARG A 2 49.40 -4.59 19.79
CA ARG A 2 48.13 -3.94 19.40
C ARG A 2 47.24 -5.04 18.83
N SER A 3 46.12 -5.30 19.48
CA SER A 3 45.06 -6.16 18.95
C SER A 3 44.52 -5.50 17.68
N THR A 4 44.72 -6.17 16.55
CA THR A 4 44.02 -5.84 15.30
C THR A 4 42.59 -6.33 15.44
N GLU A 5 41.68 -5.45 15.81
CA GLU A 5 40.25 -5.69 15.65
C GLU A 5 39.96 -5.82 14.16
N SER A 6 39.54 -7.02 13.75
CA SER A 6 39.07 -7.30 12.41
C SER A 6 37.75 -6.56 12.19
N HIS A 7 37.76 -5.57 11.29
CA HIS A 7 36.53 -4.98 10.75
C HIS A 7 35.71 -6.08 10.08
N VAL A 8 34.63 -6.52 10.74
CA VAL A 8 33.60 -7.32 10.09
C VAL A 8 32.81 -6.33 9.24
N SER A 9 33.01 -6.34 7.92
CA SER A 9 32.06 -5.68 7.03
C SER A 9 30.76 -6.46 7.13
N GLU A 10 29.67 -5.82 7.55
CA GLU A 10 28.36 -6.46 7.51
C GLU A 10 28.07 -6.88 6.06
N ASP A 11 27.83 -8.18 5.85
CA ASP A 11 27.47 -8.71 4.54
C ASP A 11 26.13 -8.12 4.10
N VAL A 12 26.15 -7.33 3.03
CA VAL A 12 24.95 -6.67 2.51
C VAL A 12 24.09 -7.69 1.76
N ILE A 13 22.86 -7.87 2.21
CA ILE A 13 21.85 -8.70 1.53
C ILE A 13 21.04 -7.84 0.56
N TRP A 14 21.00 -8.25 -0.70
CA TRP A 14 20.20 -7.60 -1.75
C TRP A 14 18.99 -8.46 -2.10
N THR A 15 17.82 -7.83 -2.19
CA THR A 15 16.66 -8.42 -2.86
C THR A 15 16.75 -8.12 -4.36
N VAL A 16 16.52 -9.13 -5.19
CA VAL A 16 16.60 -8.99 -6.65
C VAL A 16 15.31 -9.53 -7.25
N GLU A 17 14.71 -8.75 -8.15
CA GLU A 17 13.52 -9.13 -8.90
C GLU A 17 13.77 -9.11 -10.41
N ARG A 18 12.84 -9.73 -11.16
CA ARG A 18 12.91 -9.68 -12.63
C ARG A 18 12.67 -8.24 -13.09
N PRO A 19 13.45 -7.73 -14.07
CA PRO A 19 13.29 -6.36 -14.54
C PRO A 19 11.91 -6.17 -15.17
N ILE A 20 11.12 -5.27 -14.59
CA ILE A 20 9.80 -4.92 -15.11
C ILE A 20 9.98 -3.82 -16.16
N LYS A 21 9.65 -4.12 -17.41
CA LYS A 21 9.75 -3.16 -18.51
C LYS A 21 8.67 -2.09 -18.39
N GLY A 22 8.96 -0.89 -18.90
CA GLY A 22 7.97 0.17 -19.07
C GLY A 22 8.02 1.25 -17.99
N ARG A 23 7.02 2.14 -18.01
CA ARG A 23 6.94 3.27 -17.09
C ARG A 23 6.23 2.84 -15.80
N PHE A 24 6.87 3.10 -14.67
CA PHE A 24 6.30 2.86 -13.35
C PHE A 24 5.30 3.95 -12.99
N HIS A 25 4.16 3.52 -12.45
CA HIS A 25 3.13 4.40 -11.91
C HIS A 25 2.74 3.92 -10.52
N LYS A 26 2.83 4.81 -9.53
CA LYS A 26 2.21 4.61 -8.22
C LYS A 26 0.71 4.89 -8.34
N PHE A 27 -0.10 3.99 -7.79
CA PHE A 27 -1.56 4.08 -7.90
C PHE A 27 -2.24 4.40 -6.58
N VAL A 28 -1.70 3.88 -5.49
CA VAL A 28 -2.15 4.13 -4.12
C VAL A 28 -0.91 4.47 -3.30
N SER A 29 -0.94 5.53 -2.50
CA SER A 29 0.17 5.88 -1.60
C SER A 29 -0.12 5.46 -0.17
N ASN A 30 0.92 5.09 0.57
CA ASN A 30 0.90 4.96 2.03
C ASN A 30 1.02 6.33 2.74
N SER A 31 1.58 7.34 2.07
CA SER A 31 1.80 8.68 2.57
C SER A 31 0.87 9.71 1.93
N VAL A 32 -0.40 9.70 2.30
CA VAL A 32 -1.34 10.84 2.13
C VAL A 32 -2.20 10.90 0.86
N GLU A 33 -1.79 10.34 -0.28
CA GLU A 33 -2.54 10.58 -1.54
C GLU A 33 -3.00 9.30 -2.25
N ILE A 34 -4.32 9.17 -2.44
CA ILE A 34 -4.85 8.41 -3.58
C ILE A 34 -4.62 9.27 -4.80
N ILE A 35 -3.75 8.82 -5.71
CA ILE A 35 -3.34 9.63 -6.86
C ILE A 35 -4.55 9.82 -7.77
N THR A 36 -5.05 11.06 -7.80
CA THR A 36 -6.33 11.46 -8.37
C THR A 36 -6.46 11.09 -9.85
N ILE A 37 -7.62 10.56 -10.22
CA ILE A 37 -7.98 10.30 -11.62
C ILE A 37 -8.55 11.59 -12.22
N THR A 38 -7.80 12.21 -13.13
CA THR A 38 -8.26 13.40 -13.87
C THR A 38 -8.76 13.03 -15.27
N ASN A 39 -9.48 13.94 -15.93
CA ASN A 39 -9.93 13.76 -17.33
C ASN A 39 -8.77 13.58 -18.33
N LYS A 40 -7.56 14.01 -17.96
CA LYS A 40 -6.34 13.84 -18.78
C LYS A 40 -5.68 12.47 -18.59
N THR A 41 -6.18 11.65 -17.66
CA THR A 41 -5.62 10.33 -17.36
C THR A 41 -6.05 9.33 -18.44
N ALA A 42 -5.07 8.66 -19.06
CA ALA A 42 -5.35 7.64 -20.07
C ALA A 42 -6.30 6.56 -19.54
N ALA A 43 -7.22 6.08 -20.38
CA ALA A 43 -8.27 5.13 -19.98
C ALA A 43 -7.72 3.85 -19.35
N LYS A 44 -6.58 3.34 -19.85
CA LYS A 44 -5.87 2.19 -19.25
C LYS A 44 -5.41 2.49 -17.83
N THR A 45 -4.71 3.60 -17.64
CA THR A 45 -4.26 4.06 -16.31
C THR A 45 -5.42 4.27 -15.35
N LYS A 46 -6.55 4.82 -15.83
CA LYS A 46 -7.78 4.96 -15.04
C LYS A 46 -8.30 3.59 -14.58
N LYS A 47 -8.39 2.61 -15.48
CA LYS A 47 -8.84 1.25 -15.15
C LYS A 47 -7.91 0.57 -14.15
N ASP A 48 -6.60 0.70 -14.32
CA ASP A 48 -5.65 0.05 -13.43
C ASP A 48 -5.61 0.71 -12.03
N ARG A 49 -5.76 2.04 -11.95
CA ARG A 49 -5.95 2.77 -10.68
C ARG A 49 -7.22 2.34 -9.95
N MET A 50 -8.35 2.21 -10.66
CA MET A 50 -9.61 1.74 -10.08
C MET A 50 -9.49 0.32 -9.50
N LYS A 51 -8.76 -0.56 -10.19
CA LYS A 51 -8.48 -1.92 -9.70
C LYS A 51 -7.58 -1.91 -8.48
N ALA A 52 -6.50 -1.12 -8.51
CA ALA A 52 -5.56 -1.03 -7.39
C ALA A 52 -6.24 -0.50 -6.12
N SER A 53 -7.02 0.58 -6.21
CA SER A 53 -7.76 1.10 -5.06
C SER A 53 -8.83 0.14 -4.55
N ALA A 54 -9.55 -0.53 -5.45
CA ALA A 54 -10.50 -1.57 -5.06
C ALA A 54 -9.82 -2.78 -4.41
N PHE A 55 -8.59 -3.12 -4.83
CA PHE A 55 -7.81 -4.18 -4.21
C PHE A 55 -7.37 -3.81 -2.78
N SER A 56 -6.96 -2.56 -2.53
CA SER A 56 -6.68 -2.06 -1.18
C SER A 56 -7.91 -2.17 -0.28
N HIS A 57 -9.09 -1.73 -0.75
CA HIS A 57 -10.36 -1.87 -0.02
C HIS A 57 -10.71 -3.35 0.21
N PHE A 58 -10.58 -4.19 -0.80
CA PHE A 58 -10.82 -5.62 -0.68
C PHE A 58 -9.91 -6.28 0.37
N ALA A 59 -8.61 -5.93 0.38
CA ALA A 59 -7.66 -6.46 1.34
C ALA A 59 -8.08 -6.14 2.78
N PHE A 60 -8.45 -4.89 3.06
CA PHE A 60 -8.98 -4.47 4.35
C PHE A 60 -10.28 -5.20 4.72
N SER A 61 -11.23 -5.27 3.79
CA SER A 61 -12.53 -5.90 4.06
C SER A 61 -12.39 -7.42 4.24
N ARG A 62 -11.47 -8.08 3.53
CA ARG A 62 -11.27 -9.53 3.61
C ARG A 62 -10.49 -9.95 4.85
N SER A 63 -9.70 -9.03 5.41
CA SER A 63 -8.92 -9.21 6.62
C SER A 63 -9.66 -8.77 7.89
N ASP A 64 -10.94 -8.42 7.78
CA ASP A 64 -11.75 -7.87 8.87
C ASP A 64 -11.11 -6.62 9.53
N GLY A 65 -10.35 -5.86 8.73
CA GLY A 65 -9.70 -4.62 9.16
C GLY A 65 -8.25 -4.78 9.64
N GLU A 66 -7.73 -6.01 9.72
CA GLU A 66 -6.40 -6.28 10.29
C GLU A 66 -5.23 -5.78 9.41
N PHE A 67 -5.40 -5.80 8.08
CA PHE A 67 -4.35 -5.33 7.17
C PHE A 67 -4.89 -4.72 5.87
N MET A 68 -4.07 -3.88 5.25
CA MET A 68 -4.36 -3.25 3.96
C MET A 68 -3.11 -3.27 3.07
N ALA A 69 -3.32 -3.46 1.76
CA ALA A 69 -2.27 -3.31 0.76
C ALA A 69 -2.24 -1.87 0.22
N LEU A 70 -1.17 -1.13 0.47
CA LEU A 70 -0.92 0.23 -0.03
C LEU A 70 0.38 0.25 -0.87
N ASP A 71 0.85 1.45 -1.23
CA ASP A 71 2.01 1.70 -2.10
C ASP A 71 2.05 0.87 -3.40
N ILE A 72 0.87 0.57 -3.97
CA ILE A 72 0.80 -0.29 -5.16
C ILE A 72 1.37 0.45 -6.37
N LYS A 73 2.50 -0.05 -6.89
CA LYS A 73 3.10 0.41 -8.15
C LYS A 73 2.78 -0.55 -9.27
N VAL A 74 2.65 -0.04 -10.50
CA VAL A 74 2.51 -0.87 -11.70
C VAL A 74 3.53 -0.48 -12.76
N ALA A 75 4.02 -1.48 -13.49
CA ALA A 75 4.62 -1.29 -14.80
C ALA A 75 4.25 -2.48 -15.70
N SER A 76 3.88 -2.20 -16.96
CA SER A 76 3.47 -3.22 -17.94
C SER A 76 2.42 -4.24 -17.46
N GLY A 77 1.52 -3.83 -16.56
CA GLY A 77 0.47 -4.70 -16.00
C GLY A 77 0.92 -5.61 -14.85
N VAL A 78 2.16 -5.47 -14.38
CA VAL A 78 2.68 -6.16 -13.20
C VAL A 78 2.65 -5.19 -12.02
N TYR A 79 2.02 -5.61 -10.92
CA TYR A 79 2.11 -4.88 -9.65
C TYR A 79 3.40 -5.24 -8.92
N THR A 80 4.03 -4.25 -8.31
CA THR A 80 5.25 -4.43 -7.50
C THR A 80 5.29 -3.43 -6.34
N ASP A 81 6.25 -3.63 -5.45
CA ASP A 81 6.54 -2.78 -4.28
C ASP A 81 5.32 -2.51 -3.39
N VAL A 82 4.45 -3.50 -3.22
CA VAL A 82 3.26 -3.37 -2.36
C VAL A 82 3.70 -3.25 -0.90
N GLU A 83 3.21 -2.23 -0.20
CA GLU A 83 3.39 -2.08 1.23
C GLU A 83 2.19 -2.71 1.97
N ILE A 84 2.46 -3.62 2.91
CA ILE A 84 1.43 -4.19 3.77
C ILE A 84 1.40 -3.40 5.08
N VAL A 85 0.28 -2.72 5.29
CA VAL A 85 0.01 -1.98 6.51
C VAL A 85 -0.82 -2.85 7.45
N LEU A 86 -0.48 -2.86 8.74
CA LEU A 86 -1.20 -3.59 9.78
C LEU A 86 -1.95 -2.62 10.69
N ALA A 87 -3.13 -3.02 11.17
CA ALA A 87 -3.92 -2.22 12.10
C ALA A 87 -3.29 -2.21 13.50
N HIS A 88 -2.75 -3.35 13.93
CA HIS A 88 -2.37 -3.60 15.33
C HIS A 88 -0.95 -4.17 15.48
N HIS A 89 0.09 -3.65 14.82
CA HIS A 89 1.46 -4.17 14.99
C HIS A 89 2.54 -3.11 14.70
N ALA A 90 3.79 -3.43 15.06
CA ALA A 90 4.94 -2.57 14.85
C ALA A 90 5.10 -2.15 13.37
N GLU A 91 5.48 -0.88 13.17
CA GLU A 91 5.68 -0.15 11.91
C GLU A 91 6.73 -0.77 10.95
N SER A 92 7.21 -2.00 11.21
CA SER A 92 8.31 -2.65 10.48
C SER A 92 8.07 -4.12 10.10
N THR A 93 6.90 -4.70 10.39
CA THR A 93 6.69 -6.16 10.27
C THR A 93 6.81 -6.69 8.83
N PHE A 94 6.29 -5.96 7.85
CA PHE A 94 6.29 -6.36 6.43
C PHE A 94 7.04 -5.40 5.51
N GLY A 95 7.57 -4.33 6.07
CA GLY A 95 8.20 -3.25 5.33
C GLY A 95 8.43 -2.06 6.25
N VAL A 96 9.38 -1.21 5.89
CA VAL A 96 9.70 0.03 6.60
C VAL A 96 8.69 1.14 6.31
N GLY A 97 7.74 0.90 5.41
CA GLY A 97 6.71 1.85 4.98
C GLY A 97 5.36 1.68 5.69
N ASN A 98 5.28 0.80 6.70
CA ASN A 98 4.05 0.53 7.45
C ASN A 98 3.77 1.69 8.42
N MET A 99 2.90 2.61 8.01
CA MET A 99 2.45 3.74 8.82
C MET A 99 1.23 3.40 9.71
N GLY A 100 0.95 2.11 9.90
CA GLY A 100 -0.12 1.60 10.75
C GLY A 100 -1.53 2.05 10.35
N SER A 101 -2.45 1.93 11.30
CA SER A 101 -3.88 2.27 11.19
C SER A 101 -4.13 3.68 10.62
N SER A 102 -3.22 4.64 10.85
CA SER A 102 -3.31 6.00 10.34
C SER A 102 -3.36 6.07 8.80
N SER A 103 -2.61 5.22 8.11
CA SER A 103 -2.61 5.16 6.64
C SER A 103 -3.85 4.47 6.07
N MET A 104 -4.41 3.50 6.81
CA MET A 104 -5.69 2.87 6.46
C MET A 104 -6.85 3.86 6.58
N ALA A 105 -6.87 4.61 7.69
CA ALA A 105 -7.83 5.67 7.95
C ALA A 105 -7.85 6.67 6.79
N LYS A 106 -6.65 7.15 6.45
CA LYS A 106 -6.44 8.12 5.38
C LYS A 106 -6.83 7.59 4.00
N PHE A 107 -6.53 6.32 3.72
CA PHE A 107 -7.02 5.69 2.50
C PHE A 107 -8.54 5.81 2.41
N PHE A 108 -9.27 5.51 3.49
CA PHE A 108 -10.73 5.62 3.50
C PHE A 108 -11.27 7.05 3.60
N GLU A 109 -10.48 8.06 3.95
CA GLU A 109 -10.88 9.47 3.79
C GLU A 109 -10.96 9.84 2.31
N GLU A 110 -9.93 9.48 1.55
CA GLU A 110 -9.80 9.83 0.12
C GLU A 110 -10.48 8.83 -0.83
N HIS A 111 -10.76 7.61 -0.37
CA HIS A 111 -11.27 6.56 -1.25
C HIS A 111 -12.74 6.78 -1.61
N GLU A 112 -13.00 6.99 -2.90
CA GLU A 112 -14.32 6.82 -3.47
C GLU A 112 -14.46 5.41 -4.04
N CYS A 113 -15.45 4.68 -3.51
CA CYS A 113 -15.83 3.38 -4.06
C CYS A 113 -16.14 3.53 -5.54
N ASN A 114 -15.57 2.62 -6.34
CA ASN A 114 -15.69 2.66 -7.77
C ASN A 114 -16.37 1.38 -8.30
N ARG A 115 -16.60 1.30 -9.62
CA ARG A 115 -17.30 0.16 -10.24
C ARG A 115 -16.72 -1.21 -9.86
N VAL A 116 -15.41 -1.30 -9.58
CA VAL A 116 -14.75 -2.54 -9.17
C VAL A 116 -15.12 -2.89 -7.73
N CYS A 117 -15.10 -1.91 -6.81
CA CYS A 117 -15.57 -2.08 -5.43
C CYS A 117 -17.03 -2.57 -5.40
N HIS A 118 -17.90 -1.94 -6.18
CA HIS A 118 -19.31 -2.34 -6.27
C HIS A 118 -19.50 -3.73 -6.87
N SER A 119 -18.74 -4.07 -7.91
CA SER A 119 -18.78 -5.42 -8.51
C SER A 119 -18.32 -6.49 -7.51
N ALA A 120 -17.38 -6.15 -6.63
CA ALA A 120 -16.89 -7.00 -5.55
C ALA A 120 -17.74 -6.92 -4.27
N ARG A 121 -18.83 -6.15 -4.27
CA ARG A 121 -19.75 -5.96 -3.12
C ARG A 121 -19.03 -5.51 -1.85
N LEU A 122 -18.04 -4.63 -2.00
CA LEU A 122 -17.31 -4.09 -0.85
C LEU A 122 -18.13 -3.00 -0.17
N GLU A 123 -18.30 -3.13 1.14
CA GLU A 123 -18.93 -2.12 1.96
C GLU A 123 -17.87 -1.19 2.55
N ARG A 124 -18.19 0.11 2.61
CA ARG A 124 -17.31 1.07 3.29
C ARG A 124 -17.41 0.77 4.79
N PRO A 125 -16.29 0.66 5.52
CA PRO A 125 -16.38 0.36 6.94
C PRO A 125 -17.14 1.46 7.68
N ALA A 126 -17.97 1.07 8.65
CA ALA A 126 -18.74 2.00 9.45
C ALA A 126 -17.86 2.64 10.53
N GLY A 127 -17.81 3.98 10.57
CA GLY A 127 -17.08 4.73 11.59
C GLY A 127 -16.24 5.88 11.02
N THR A 128 -15.95 6.88 11.85
CA THR A 128 -14.93 7.89 11.54
C THR A 128 -13.56 7.28 11.79
N PHE A 129 -12.74 7.17 10.75
CA PHE A 129 -11.35 6.78 10.90
C PHE A 129 -10.54 7.97 11.46
N GLY A 130 -10.65 8.18 12.76
CA GLY A 130 -9.88 9.17 13.52
C GLY A 130 -9.04 8.51 14.62
N PRO A 131 -8.46 9.27 15.57
CA PRO A 131 -7.55 8.78 16.63
C PRO A 131 -8.15 7.75 17.61
N ALA A 132 -9.34 7.22 17.32
CA ALA A 132 -9.98 6.11 18.04
C ALA A 132 -9.42 4.73 17.65
N PHE A 133 -8.65 4.60 16.56
CA PHE A 133 -7.97 3.35 16.19
C PHE A 133 -6.67 3.09 16.98
N ASP A 134 -6.18 4.06 17.74
CA ASP A 134 -4.94 3.95 18.55
C ASP A 134 -5.19 3.44 19.98
N LYS A 135 -6.43 3.05 20.32
CA LYS A 135 -6.79 2.57 21.65
C LYS A 135 -7.61 1.29 21.58
N GLN A 136 -6.96 0.18 21.26
CA GLN A 136 -7.31 -1.15 21.76
C GLN A 136 -6.05 -1.96 22.02
#